data_AF-A0A968ZJT6-F1
#
_entry.id   AF-A0A968ZJT6-F1
#
_cell.length_a   1.000
_cell.length_b   1.000
_cell.length_c   1.000
_cell.angle_alpha   90.00
_cell.angle_beta   90.00
_cell.angle_gamma   90.00
#
_symmetry.space_group_name_H-M   'P 1'
#
loop_
_entity.id
_entity.type
_entity.pdbx_description
1 polymer ?
#
loop_
_entity_poly.entity_id
_entity_poly.type
_entity_poly.pdbx_seq_one_letter_code
_entity_poly.pdbx_strand_id
1 'polypeptide(L)' 'MHSDVRRNLKPGMLVRLKDQPIDLPDFVLERYLGRFCWIRQQAWGDRVQWKVPVTAIETRTETYTFCTDRPS' A
#
# COMPACT_ATOMS: atom_id res chain seq x y z
N MET A 1 9.12 22.14 -9.45
CA MET A 1 8.89 21.26 -8.29
C MET A 1 8.26 19.98 -8.82
N HIS A 2 9.06 18.98 -9.17
CA HIS A 2 8.51 17.65 -9.41
C HIS A 2 8.11 17.13 -8.05
N SER A 3 6.83 17.21 -7.73
CA SER A 3 6.25 16.39 -6.67
C SER A 3 6.44 14.97 -7.16
N ASP A 4 7.60 14.38 -6.86
CA ASP A 4 7.75 12.94 -6.91
C ASP A 4 6.52 12.42 -6.19
N VAL A 5 5.66 11.72 -6.92
CA VAL A 5 4.56 10.96 -6.34
C VAL A 5 5.24 9.83 -5.57
N ARG A 6 5.90 10.20 -4.47
CA ARG A 6 6.34 9.31 -3.42
C ARG A 6 5.03 8.70 -2.99
N ARG A 7 4.78 7.49 -3.49
CA ARG A 7 3.70 6.63 -3.03
C ARG A 7 3.67 6.81 -1.53
N ASN A 8 2.63 7.47 -1.02
CA ASN A 8 2.55 7.89 0.38
C ASN A 8 2.29 6.65 1.21
N LEU A 9 3.27 5.74 1.27
CA LEU A 9 3.21 4.49 2.00
C LEU A 9 3.28 4.84 3.48
N LYS A 10 2.13 4.72 4.13
CA LYS A 10 1.98 4.98 5.56
C LYS A 10 1.65 3.67 6.28
N PRO A 11 2.18 3.46 7.49
CA PRO A 11 1.72 2.39 8.36
C PRO A 11 0.19 2.37 8.49
N GLY A 12 -0.39 1.17 8.46
CA GLY A 12 -1.83 0.93 8.49
C GLY A 12 -2.51 0.87 7.12
N MET A 13 -1.81 1.20 6.03
CA MET A 13 -2.38 1.08 4.69
C MET A 13 -2.50 -0.37 4.23
N LEU A 14 -3.56 -0.66 3.48
CA LEU A 14 -3.69 -1.92 2.74
C LEU A 14 -2.92 -1.83 1.44
N VAL A 15 -2.09 -2.84 1.19
CA VAL A 15 -1.19 -2.92 0.05
C VAL A 15 -1.25 -4.31 -0.57
N ARG A 16 -1.13 -4.39 -1.89
CA ARG A 16 -0.97 -5.64 -2.62
C ARG A 16 0.45 -5.77 -3.15
N LEU A 17 0.88 -7.00 -3.41
CA LEU A 17 2.10 -7.25 -4.18
C LEU A 17 1.75 -7.39 -5.67
N LYS A 18 2.65 -6.97 -6.56
CA LYS A 18 2.48 -7.08 -8.03
C LYS A 18 2.13 -8.49 -8.49
N ASP A 19 2.81 -9.48 -7.92
CA ASP A 19 2.65 -10.89 -8.25
C ASP A 19 1.74 -11.63 -7.25
N GLN A 20 0.87 -10.90 -6.55
CA GLN A 20 -0.02 -11.46 -5.55
C GLN A 20 -1.17 -12.25 -6.21
N PRO A 21 -1.42 -13.51 -5.80
CA PRO A 21 -2.59 -14.26 -6.24
C PRO A 21 -3.89 -13.50 -5.94
N ILE A 22 -4.89 -13.58 -6.84
CA ILE A 22 -6.16 -12.89 -6.63
C ILE A 22 -6.89 -13.36 -5.36
N ASP A 23 -6.74 -14.64 -5.02
CA ASP A 23 -7.34 -15.28 -3.85
C ASP A 23 -6.66 -14.88 -2.52
N LEU A 24 -5.49 -14.22 -2.59
CA LEU A 24 -4.79 -13.75 -1.40
C LEU A 24 -5.33 -12.37 -1.01
N PRO A 25 -5.73 -12.16 0.26
CA PRO A 25 -6.18 -10.86 0.75
C PRO A 25 -5.05 -9.84 0.80
N ASP A 26 -5.40 -8.56 0.84
CA ASP A 26 -4.43 -7.46 0.92
C ASP A 26 -3.60 -7.53 2.21
N PHE A 27 -2.36 -7.07 2.12
CA PHE A 27 -1.46 -6.98 3.26
C PHE A 27 -1.59 -5.62 3.94
N VAL A 28 -1.37 -5.58 5.25
CA VAL A 28 -1.26 -4.31 6.00
C VAL A 28 0.20 -3.89 6.01
N LEU A 29 0.48 -2.65 5.61
CA LEU A 29 1.80 -2.05 5.76
C LEU A 29 2.02 -1.70 7.23
N GLU A 30 2.95 -2.40 7.87
CA GLU A 30 3.32 -2.18 9.28
C GLU A 30 4.36 -1.06 9.41
N ARG A 31 5.40 -1.07 8.57
CA ARG A 31 6.46 -0.05 8.61
C ARG A 31 7.00 0.28 7.23
N TYR A 32 7.31 1.56 7.02
CA TYR A 32 8.00 2.05 5.83
C TYR A 32 9.46 2.39 6.17
N LEU A 33 10.40 1.78 5.46
CA LEU A 33 11.85 1.95 5.63
C LEU A 33 12.48 2.62 4.40
N GLY A 34 11.75 3.49 3.70
CA GLY A 34 12.23 4.21 2.51
C GLY A 34 12.24 3.36 1.24
N ARG A 35 13.10 2.33 1.16
CA ARG A 35 13.20 1.43 -0.01
C ARG A 35 12.47 0.10 0.18
N PHE A 36 12.17 -0.22 1.43
CA PHE A 36 11.51 -1.46 1.83
C PHE A 36 10.32 -1.16 2.72
N CYS A 37 9.37 -2.07 2.78
CA CYS A 37 8.30 -2.03 3.75
C CYS A 37 8.20 -3.37 4.45
N TRP A 38 7.76 -3.30 5.70
CA TRP A 38 7.26 -4.47 6.41
C TRP A 38 5.77 -4.53 6.20
N ILE A 39 5.30 -5.67 5.71
CA ILE A 39 3.89 -5.95 5.50
C ILE A 39 3.50 -7.18 6.32
N ARG A 40 2.25 -7.27 6.75
CA ARG A 40 1.69 -8.50 7.35
C ARG A 40 0.39 -8.89 6.70
N GLN A 41 0.11 -10.18 6.67
CA GLN A 41 -1.20 -10.66 6.25
C GLN A 41 -2.12 -10.73 7.46
N GLN A 42 -3.33 -10.18 7.33
CA GLN A 42 -4.29 -10.15 8.44
C GLN A 42 -4.67 -11.55 8.92
N ALA A 43 -4.69 -12.54 8.01
CA ALA A 43 -5.08 -13.93 8.31
C ALA A 43 -3.96 -14.78 8.95
N TRP A 44 -2.69 -14.36 8.89
CA TRP A 44 -1.56 -15.18 9.36
C TRP A 44 -1.15 -14.89 10.81
N GLY A 45 -1.83 -13.95 11.47
CA GLY A 45 -1.54 -13.51 12.83
C GLY A 45 -0.38 -12.52 12.92
N ASP A 46 -0.24 -11.87 14.09
CA ASP A 46 0.62 -10.70 14.27
C ASP A 46 2.13 -10.99 14.27
N ARG A 47 2.52 -12.26 14.23
CA ARG A 47 3.92 -12.70 14.25
C ARG A 47 4.52 -12.91 12.85
N VAL A 48 3.69 -12.93 11.80
CA VAL A 48 4.15 -13.19 10.44
C VAL A 48 4.22 -11.88 9.65
N GLN A 49 5.40 -11.27 9.65
CA GLN A 49 5.71 -10.03 8.93
C GLN A 49 6.79 -10.26 7.88
N TRP A 50 6.64 -9.66 6.70
CA TRP A 50 7.52 -9.84 5.56
C TRP A 50 8.13 -8.51 5.11
N LYS A 51 9.43 -8.53 4.81
CA LYS A 51 10.13 -7.38 4.25
C LYS A 51 10.10 -7.46 2.73
N VAL A 52 9.45 -6.50 2.09
CA VAL A 52 9.32 -6.43 0.63
C VAL A 52 9.86 -5.09 0.11
N PRO A 53 10.39 -5.05 -1.12
CA PRO A 53 10.81 -3.79 -1.73
C PRO A 53 9.58 -2.95 -2.12
N VAL A 54 9.69 -1.63 -2.00
CA VAL A 54 8.63 -0.67 -2.38
C VAL A 54 8.23 -0.80 -3.85
N THR A 55 9.14 -1.29 -4.70
CA THR A 55 8.90 -1.51 -6.14
C THR A 55 7.95 -2.68 -6.42
N ALA A 56 7.81 -3.63 -5.47
CA ALA A 56 6.90 -4.76 -5.55
C ALA A 56 5.51 -4.46 -4.96
N ILE A 57 5.36 -3.31 -4.29
CA ILE A 57 4.10 -2.90 -3.68
C ILE A 57 3.24 -2.14 -4.68
N GLU A 58 2.00 -2.59 -4.81
CA GLU A 58 0.91 -1.89 -5.46
C GLU A 58 -0.05 -1.37 -4.39
N THR A 59 -0.04 -0.05 -4.21
CA THR A 59 -1.11 0.61 -3.48
C THR A 59 -2.30 0.72 -4.40
N ARG A 60 -3.49 0.29 -3.95
CA ARG A 60 -4.72 0.87 -4.48
C ARG A 60 -4.67 2.35 -4.13
N THR A 61 -4.20 3.17 -5.05
CA THR A 61 -4.60 4.57 -5.07
C THR A 61 -6.09 4.54 -5.33
N GLU A 62 -6.88 4.48 -4.25
CA GLU A 62 -8.14 5.18 -4.26
C GLU A 62 -7.77 6.64 -4.48
N THR A 63 -7.65 7.03 -5.76
CA THR A 63 -8.04 8.36 -6.16
C THR A 63 -9.49 8.46 -5.70
N TYR A 64 -9.68 8.87 -4.44
CA TYR A 64 -10.80 9.70 -4.09
C TYR A 64 -10.67 10.89 -5.03
N THR A 65 -11.26 10.76 -6.22
CA THR A 65 -11.71 11.87 -7.01
C THR A 65 -12.65 12.58 -6.05
N PHE A 66 -12.10 13.53 -5.28
CA PHE A 66 -12.92 14.56 -4.69
C PHE A 66 -13.75 15.06 -5.86
N CYS A 67 -15.05 14.81 -5.84
CA CYS A 67 -15.99 15.36 -6.79
C CYS A 67 -15.98 16.88 -6.59
N THR A 68 -14.93 17.57 -7.05
CA THR A 68 -14.94 19.00 -7.28
C THR A 68 -15.54 19.21 -8.65
N ASP A 69 -16.80 18.81 -8.80
CA ASP A 69 -17.63 19.34 -9.87
C ASP A 69 -19.08 19.38 -9.40
N ARG A 70 -19.46 20.54 -8.89
CA ARG A 70 -20.72 21.12 -9.34
C ARG A 70 -20.60 22.64 -9.40
N PRO A 71 -20.65 23.25 -10.59
CA PRO A 71 -20.82 24.67 -10.74
C PRO A 71 -22.31 25.01 -10.60
N SER A 72 -22.62 26.09 -9.87
CA SER A 72 -23.67 27.12 -10.12
C SER A 72 -23.83 27.97 -8.87
#